data_AF-A0A366DPM0-F1
#
_entry.id   AF-A0A366DPM0-F1
#
_cell.length_a   1.000
_cell.length_b   1.000
_cell.length_c   1.000
_cell.angle_alpha   90.00
_cell.angle_beta   90.00
_cell.angle_gamma   90.00
#
_symmetry.space_group_name_H-M   'P 1'
#
loop_
_entity.id
_entity.type
_entity.pdbx_description
1 polymer ?
#
loop_
_entity_poly.entity_id
_entity_poly.type
_entity_poly.pdbx_seq_one_letter_code
_entity_poly.pdbx_strand_id
1 'polypeptide(L)'
;MKYQQIGKRIGELVDVKNDQYGSSFAKCGDFLKILYPNGIQPNQYKEVLALARTFDKQMRIANGDRGNESAWNDIAGYSILMSGEEVE
;
A
#
# COMPACT_ATOMS: atom_id res chain seq x y z
N MET A 1 8.80 -14.13 -25.80
CA MET A 1 8.06 -12.96 -26.31
C MET A 1 9.06 -11.85 -26.61
N LYS A 2 8.98 -11.19 -27.77
CA LYS A 2 9.78 -9.98 -28.04
C LYS A 2 9.23 -8.83 -27.19
N TYR A 3 10.08 -7.92 -26.71
CA TYR A 3 9.69 -6.80 -25.82
C TYR A 3 8.48 -5.99 -26.32
N GLN A 4 8.30 -5.85 -27.64
CA GLN A 4 7.15 -5.19 -28.25
C GLN A 4 5.80 -5.82 -27.87
N GLN A 5 5.72 -7.15 -27.81
CA GLN A 5 4.49 -7.85 -27.43
C GLN A 5 4.15 -7.62 -25.96
N ILE A 6 5.18 -7.54 -25.11
CA ILE A 6 5.02 -7.22 -23.69
C ILE A 6 4.50 -5.79 -23.53
N GLY A 7 5.08 -4.83 -24.27
CA GLY A 7 4.65 -3.43 -24.26
C GLY A 7 3.19 -3.26 -24.66
N LYS A 8 2.77 -3.88 -25.77
CA LYS A 8 1.36 -3.84 -26.22
C LYS A 8 0.40 -4.35 -25.14
N ARG A 9 0.69 -5.54 -24.57
CA ARG A 9 -0.14 -6.15 -23.52
C ARG A 9 -0.25 -5.26 -22.27
N ILE A 10 0.85 -4.63 -21.86
CA ILE A 10 0.85 -3.73 -20.69
C ILE A 10 0.07 -2.45 -21.00
N GLY A 11 0.24 -1.86 -22.18
CA GLY A 11 -0.51 -0.66 -22.60
C GLY A 11 -2.02 -0.89 -22.55
N GLU A 12 -2.49 -1.95 -23.20
CA GLU A 12 -3.92 -2.33 -23.22
C GLU A 12 -4.48 -2.53 -21.80
N LEU A 13 -3.70 -3.13 -20.89
CA LEU A 13 -4.11 -3.30 -19.49
C LEU A 13 -4.22 -1.98 -18.74
N VAL A 14 -3.29 -1.05 -18.97
CA VAL A 14 -3.26 0.25 -18.28
C VAL A 14 -4.40 1.14 -18.77
N ASP A 15 -4.73 1.11 -20.07
CA ASP A 15 -5.88 1.83 -20.64
C ASP A 15 -7.19 1.39 -19.96
N VAL A 16 -7.45 0.07 -19.89
CA VAL A 16 -8.65 -0.47 -19.24
C VAL A 16 -8.74 -0.06 -17.77
N LYS A 17 -7.62 -0.08 -17.04
CA LYS A 17 -7.60 0.32 -15.62
C LYS A 17 -7.84 1.82 -15.45
N ASN A 18 -7.27 2.65 -16.32
CA ASN A 18 -7.45 4.09 -16.29
C ASN A 18 -8.91 4.48 -16.58
N ASP A 19 -9.57 3.78 -17.50
CA ASP A 19 -11.00 3.96 -17.77
C ASP A 19 -11.87 3.51 -16.58
N GLN A 20 -11.52 2.41 -15.91
CA GLN A 20 -12.31 1.86 -14.80
C GLN A 20 -12.21 2.66 -13.49
N TYR A 21 -11.00 3.07 -13.11
CA TYR A 21 -10.74 3.63 -11.77
C TYR A 21 -10.30 5.10 -11.81
N GLY A 22 -10.17 5.67 -13.02
CA GLY A 22 -9.48 6.94 -13.26
C GLY A 22 -7.99 6.83 -12.93
N SER A 23 -7.35 7.98 -12.73
CA SER A 23 -5.96 8.02 -12.27
C SER A 23 -5.88 7.73 -10.77
N SER A 24 -6.08 6.47 -10.38
CA SER A 24 -5.79 6.00 -9.01
C SER A 24 -4.36 6.35 -8.61
N PHE A 25 -3.44 6.34 -9.59
CA PHE A 25 -2.06 6.78 -9.43
C PHE A 25 -1.96 8.25 -8.99
N ALA A 26 -2.70 9.17 -9.63
CA ALA A 26 -2.73 10.57 -9.22
C ALA A 26 -3.38 10.75 -7.84
N LYS A 27 -4.50 10.06 -7.57
CA LYS A 27 -5.19 10.12 -6.28
C LYS A 27 -4.26 9.69 -5.14
N CYS A 28 -3.57 8.56 -5.28
CA CYS A 28 -2.60 8.09 -4.28
C CYS A 28 -1.46 9.11 -4.09
N GLY A 29 -0.98 9.73 -5.16
CA GLY A 29 0.01 10.80 -5.09
C GLY A 29 -0.49 12.03 -4.29
N ASP A 30 -1.75 12.43 -4.48
CA ASP A 30 -2.34 13.55 -3.74
C ASP A 30 -2.55 13.22 -2.26
N PHE A 31 -2.95 11.99 -1.93
CA PHE A 31 -2.99 11.54 -0.53
C PHE A 31 -1.62 11.58 0.13
N LEU A 32 -0.54 11.17 -0.56
CA LEU A 32 0.81 11.28 -0.02
C LEU A 32 1.23 12.73 0.24
N LYS A 33 0.79 13.69 -0.59
CA LYS A 33 1.03 15.13 -0.32
C LYS A 33 0.29 15.63 0.92
N ILE A 34 -0.89 15.07 1.22
CA ILE A 34 -1.64 15.40 2.44
C ILE A 34 -0.93 14.82 3.67
N LEU A 35 -0.49 13.55 3.59
CA LEU A 35 0.13 12.83 4.71
C LEU A 35 1.58 13.29 4.98
N TYR A 36 2.33 13.58 3.93
CA TYR A 36 3.75 13.92 3.98
C TYR A 36 4.04 15.17 3.11
N PRO A 37 3.51 16.35 3.49
CA PRO A 37 3.61 17.56 2.68
C PRO A 37 5.05 18.02 2.43
N ASN A 38 5.99 17.65 3.32
CA ASN A 38 7.41 17.97 3.21
C ASN A 38 8.25 16.73 2.85
N GLY A 39 7.63 15.73 2.21
CA GLY A 39 8.23 14.42 1.97
C GLY A 39 8.32 13.56 3.24
N ILE A 40 8.67 12.30 3.04
CA ILE A 40 8.88 11.35 4.12
C ILE A 40 10.29 11.56 4.67
N GLN A 41 10.39 11.86 5.96
CA GLN A 41 11.67 12.04 6.66
C GLN A 41 12.15 10.72 7.28
N PRO A 42 13.46 10.50 7.50
CA PRO A 42 13.98 9.25 8.05
C PRO A 42 13.37 8.84 9.40
N ASN A 43 13.05 9.81 10.27
CA ASN A 43 12.39 9.56 11.55
C ASN A 43 10.95 9.07 11.41
N GLN A 44 10.34 9.17 10.21
CA GLN A 44 8.97 8.72 9.93
C GLN A 44 8.92 7.33 9.28
N TYR A 45 10.07 6.70 9.04
CA TYR A 45 10.13 5.42 8.31
C TYR A 45 9.37 4.30 9.03
N LYS A 46 9.25 4.38 10.36
CA LYS A 46 8.51 3.39 11.16
C LYS A 46 7.01 3.49 10.92
N GLU A 47 6.44 4.69 10.94
CA GLU A 47 5.02 4.95 10.67
C GLU A 47 4.68 4.60 9.22
N VAL A 48 5.56 4.96 8.28
CA VAL A 48 5.41 4.61 6.86
C VAL A 48 5.41 3.10 6.67
N LEU A 49 6.32 2.38 7.36
CA LEU A 49 6.35 0.93 7.33
C LEU A 49 5.06 0.34 7.91
N ALA A 50 4.58 0.85 9.05
CA ALA A 50 3.34 0.37 9.68
C ALA A 50 2.11 0.55 8.76
N LEU A 51 2.00 1.69 8.06
CA LEU A 51 0.96 1.95 7.07
C LEU A 51 1.06 0.98 5.88
N ALA A 52 2.27 0.79 5.34
CA ALA A 52 2.49 -0.12 4.22
C ALA A 52 2.18 -1.58 4.59
N ARG A 53 2.56 -2.02 5.80
CA ARG A 53 2.26 -3.36 6.32
C ARG A 53 0.77 -3.54 6.59
N THR A 54 0.09 -2.51 7.11
CA THR A 54 -1.38 -2.54 7.27
C THR A 54 -2.09 -2.73 5.93
N PHE A 55 -1.66 -2.01 4.89
CA PHE A 55 -2.22 -2.19 3.55
C PHE A 55 -1.94 -3.59 2.97
N ASP A 56 -0.72 -4.11 3.15
CA ASP A 56 -0.37 -5.50 2.81
C ASP A 56 -1.33 -6.52 3.45
N LYS A 57 -1.64 -6.36 4.75
CA LYS A 57 -2.59 -7.23 5.45
C LYS A 57 -4.01 -7.08 4.94
N GLN A 58 -4.46 -5.88 4.60
CA GLN A 58 -5.77 -5.67 3.97
C GLN A 58 -5.88 -6.39 2.62
N MET A 59 -4.82 -6.37 1.80
CA MET A 59 -4.79 -7.13 0.55
C MET A 59 -4.88 -8.64 0.80
N ARG A 60 -4.21 -9.16 1.83
CA ARG A 60 -4.32 -10.58 2.23
C ARG A 60 -5.73 -10.95 2.66
N ILE A 61 -6.38 -10.11 3.47
CA ILE A 61 -7.78 -10.28 3.89
C ILE A 61 -8.71 -10.33 2.67
N ALA A 62 -8.55 -9.39 1.73
CA ALA A 62 -9.40 -9.29 0.54
C ALA A 62 -9.26 -10.48 -0.44
N ASN A 63 -8.09 -11.13 -0.49
CA ASN A 63 -7.79 -12.22 -1.41
C ASN A 63 -7.88 -13.62 -0.77
N GLY A 64 -8.48 -13.71 0.42
CA GLY A 64 -8.54 -14.91 1.23
C GLY A 64 -7.29 -15.04 2.10
N ASP A 65 -7.51 -14.88 3.41
CA ASP A 65 -6.44 -14.92 4.42
C ASP A 65 -5.79 -16.32 4.45
N ARG A 66 -4.68 -16.46 3.72
CA ARG A 66 -3.93 -17.71 3.58
C ARG A 66 -2.67 -17.64 4.43
N GLY A 67 -2.61 -18.45 5.49
CA GLY A 67 -1.48 -18.60 6.40
C GLY A 67 -1.93 -19.05 7.79
N ASN A 68 -0.97 -19.42 8.64
CA ASN A 68 -1.26 -19.88 10.01
C ASN A 68 -1.56 -18.72 10.98
N GLU A 69 -1.21 -17.50 10.60
CA GLU A 69 -1.36 -16.28 11.41
C GLU A 69 -2.49 -15.42 10.84
N SER A 70 -3.35 -14.90 11.72
CA SER A 70 -4.46 -14.01 11.34
C SER A 70 -3.93 -12.64 10.90
N ALA A 71 -4.29 -12.22 9.68
CA ALA A 71 -3.94 -10.89 9.19
C ALA A 71 -4.54 -9.76 10.05
N TRP A 72 -5.66 -10.01 10.73
CA TRP A 72 -6.22 -9.07 11.70
C TRP A 72 -5.39 -8.96 12.97
N ASN A 73 -4.83 -10.08 13.45
CA ASN A 73 -3.97 -10.08 14.63
C ASN A 73 -2.66 -9.34 14.34
N ASP A 74 -2.14 -9.46 13.11
CA ASP A 74 -0.98 -8.69 12.66
C ASP A 74 -1.26 -7.18 12.74
N ILE A 75 -2.40 -6.72 12.19
CA ILE A 75 -2.80 -5.30 12.24
C ILE A 75 -2.93 -4.83 13.69
N ALA A 76 -3.58 -5.62 14.56
CA ALA A 76 -3.69 -5.31 15.98
C ALA A 76 -2.31 -5.20 16.66
N GLY A 77 -1.40 -6.12 16.34
CA GLY A 77 -0.02 -6.09 16.83
C GLY A 77 0.75 -4.86 16.38
N TYR A 78 0.58 -4.42 15.13
CA TYR A 78 1.19 -3.18 14.63
C TYR A 78 0.65 -1.96 15.38
N SER A 79 -0.65 -1.89 15.63
CA SER A 79 -1.24 -0.80 16.42
C SER A 79 -0.69 -0.77 17.85
N ILE A 80 -0.61 -1.92 18.53
CA ILE A 80 -0.03 -2.02 19.88
C ILE A 80 1.43 -1.55 19.88
N LEU A 81 2.22 -2.02 18.91
CA LEU A 81 3.64 -1.64 18.80
C LEU A 81 3.79 -0.13 18.63
N MET A 82 3.00 0.51 17.75
CA MET A 82 3.07 1.95 17.55
C MET A 82 2.59 2.73 18.77
N SER A 83 1.51 2.29 19.44
CA SER A 83 1.04 2.93 20.67
C SER A 83 2.04 2.83 21.83
N GLY A 84 2.82 1.76 21.91
CA GLY A 84 3.84 1.61 22.95
C GLY A 84 4.97 2.63 22.85
N GLU A 85 5.32 3.03 21.63
CA GLU A 85 6.40 3.99 21.35
C GLU A 85 6.01 5.44 21.64
N GLU A 86 4.71 5.75 21.70
CA GLU A 86 4.23 7.07 22.11
C GLU A 86 4.39 7.31 23.62
N VAL A 87 4.64 6.25 24.41
CA VAL A 87 4.72 6.28 25.87
C VAL A 87 6.18 6.29 26.38
N GLU A 88 7.16 6.09 25.50
CA GLU A 88 8.61 6.19 25.79
C GLU A 88 9.18 7.56 25.41
#